data_AF-A0A959S553-F1
#
_entry.id   AF-A0A959S553-F1
#
_cell.length_a   1.000
_cell.length_b   1.000
_cell.length_c   1.000
_cell.angle_alpha   90.00
_cell.angle_beta   90.00
_cell.angle_gamma   90.00
#
_symmetry.space_group_name_H-M   'P 1'
#
loop_
_entity.id
_entity.type
_entity.pdbx_description
1 polymer ?
#
loop_
_entity_poly.entity_id
_entity_poly.type
_entity_poly.pdbx_seq_one_letter_code
_entity_poly.pdbx_strand_id
1 'polypeptide(L)'
;MKIPAKQISFLVFLIGNAYFGAGQSDLLNHTSATPTHYLGWDDNTTFDLNIKHEGEYHINWFTFDEQRMRLTSAGLLGLGTTDPQNCFHIHDASGAGLNLTTNGTGSTGTDGMALSMTDVNF
;
A
#
# COMPACT_ATOMS: atom_id res chain seq x y z
N MET A 1 -47.40 -26.86 18.82
CA MET A 1 -46.11 -27.53 18.49
C MET A 1 -45.12 -26.44 18.13
N LYS A 2 -44.14 -26.16 19.01
CA LYS A 2 -43.27 -24.97 18.97
C LYS A 2 -41.95 -25.35 18.31
N ILE A 3 -41.59 -24.71 17.20
CA ILE A 3 -40.34 -24.97 16.46
C ILE A 3 -39.18 -24.42 17.30
N PRO A 4 -38.13 -25.20 17.64
CA PRO A 4 -37.00 -24.68 18.41
C PRO A 4 -36.07 -23.86 17.49
N ALA A 5 -35.82 -22.59 17.84
CA ALA A 5 -34.88 -21.74 17.14
C ALA A 5 -33.44 -22.18 17.47
N LYS A 6 -32.64 -22.57 16.46
CA LYS A 6 -31.19 -22.63 16.59
C LYS A 6 -30.68 -21.19 16.61
N GLN A 7 -30.26 -20.71 17.78
CA GLN A 7 -29.55 -19.43 17.86
C GLN A 7 -28.24 -19.54 17.09
N ILE A 8 -28.09 -18.75 16.03
CA ILE A 8 -26.80 -18.46 15.40
C ILE A 8 -26.36 -17.12 15.99
N SER A 9 -25.60 -17.18 17.09
CA SER A 9 -25.03 -15.99 17.72
C SER A 9 -23.74 -15.63 16.99
N PHE A 10 -23.70 -14.48 16.32
CA PHE A 10 -22.44 -13.89 15.87
C PHE A 10 -21.77 -13.22 17.07
N LEU A 11 -20.71 -13.86 17.57
CA LEU A 11 -19.83 -13.29 18.58
C LEU A 11 -18.92 -12.26 17.90
N VAL A 12 -19.18 -10.97 18.13
CA VAL A 12 -18.19 -9.91 17.85
C VAL A 12 -17.26 -9.84 19.06
N PHE A 13 -15.97 -10.09 18.88
CA PHE A 13 -14.97 -9.96 19.94
C PHE A 13 -14.56 -8.49 20.06
N LEU A 14 -15.06 -7.80 21.10
CA LEU A 14 -14.48 -6.53 21.54
C LEU A 14 -13.23 -6.85 22.35
N ILE A 15 -12.04 -6.61 21.79
CA ILE A 15 -10.85 -6.40 22.62
C ILE A 15 -11.01 -5.07 23.37
N GLY A 16 -10.55 -5.03 24.61
CA GLY A 16 -10.99 -4.07 25.63
C GLY A 16 -10.97 -2.58 25.25
N ASN A 17 -11.88 -1.83 25.88
CA ASN A 17 -11.91 -0.37 26.06
C ASN A 17 -11.18 0.49 25.00
N ALA A 18 -11.60 0.42 23.75
CA ALA A 18 -11.38 1.49 22.78
C ALA A 18 -12.65 1.64 21.93
N TYR A 19 -13.30 2.79 22.05
CA TYR A 19 -14.39 3.18 21.15
C TYR A 19 -13.79 3.33 19.75
N PHE A 20 -14.31 2.59 18.75
CA PHE A 20 -13.99 2.91 17.37
C PHE A 20 -14.55 4.31 17.08
N GLY A 21 -13.66 5.29 16.92
CA GLY A 21 -14.04 6.57 16.34
C GLY A 21 -14.67 6.34 14.97
N ALA A 22 -15.55 7.25 14.55
CA ALA A 22 -16.16 7.18 13.23
C ALA A 22 -15.06 7.01 12.16
N GLY A 23 -15.16 5.97 11.33
CA GLY A 23 -14.21 5.72 10.22
C GLY A 23 -13.16 4.63 10.46
N GLN A 24 -13.04 4.06 11.66
CA GLN A 24 -12.06 3.00 11.93
C GLN A 24 -12.66 1.60 11.74
N SER A 25 -12.35 0.94 10.61
CA SER A 25 -12.48 -0.51 10.51
C SER A 25 -11.13 -1.14 10.90
N ASP A 26 -11.04 -1.70 12.10
CA ASP A 26 -9.92 -2.56 12.47
C ASP A 26 -10.07 -3.91 11.76
N LEU A 27 -9.40 -4.06 10.60
CA LEU A 27 -9.52 -5.24 9.77
C LEU A 27 -8.51 -6.35 10.10
N LEU A 28 -7.54 -6.16 11.02
CA LEU A 28 -6.55 -7.20 11.37
C LEU A 28 -6.04 -7.06 12.81
N ASN A 29 -6.74 -7.67 13.77
CA ASN A 29 -6.21 -8.22 15.03
C ASN A 29 -4.99 -7.49 15.63
N HIS A 30 -5.21 -6.36 16.30
CA HIS A 30 -4.19 -5.70 17.11
C HIS A 30 -4.11 -6.34 18.51
N THR A 31 -3.10 -7.18 18.75
CA THR A 31 -2.86 -7.77 20.09
C THR A 31 -1.73 -7.11 20.87
N SER A 32 -1.31 -5.90 20.50
CA SER A 32 -0.27 -5.14 21.22
C SER A 32 -0.85 -3.87 21.86
N ALA A 33 -0.31 -3.44 22.99
CA ALA A 33 -0.77 -2.24 23.70
C ALA A 33 -0.26 -0.92 23.08
N THR A 34 0.46 -1.00 21.96
CA THR A 34 1.07 0.14 21.26
C THR A 34 0.49 0.22 19.85
N PRO A 35 -0.33 1.24 19.50
CA PRO A 35 -0.95 1.36 18.19
C PRO A 35 0.13 1.53 17.12
N THR A 36 0.41 0.45 16.40
CA THR A 36 1.52 0.43 15.44
C THR A 36 1.10 0.05 14.03
N HIS A 37 -0.04 -0.61 13.79
CA HIS A 37 -0.48 -0.91 12.43
C HIS A 37 -2.00 -0.74 12.30
N TYR A 38 -2.45 0.28 11.56
CA TYR A 38 -3.84 0.39 11.13
C TYR A 38 -3.89 0.83 9.66
N LEU A 39 -4.81 0.25 8.88
CA LEU A 39 -5.19 0.75 7.56
C LEU A 39 -6.56 1.40 7.74
N GLY A 40 -6.61 2.72 7.90
CA GLY A 40 -7.88 3.41 8.15
C GLY A 40 -7.82 4.91 7.86
N TRP A 41 -8.99 5.48 7.64
CA TRP A 41 -9.17 6.90 7.37
C TRP A 41 -9.62 7.57 8.67
N ASP A 42 -8.94 8.64 9.08
CA ASP A 42 -9.51 9.62 10.02
C ASP A 42 -9.78 10.92 9.25
N ASP A 43 -10.97 11.47 9.46
CA ASP A 43 -11.43 12.74 8.89
C ASP A 43 -10.98 13.95 9.73
N ASN A 44 -10.34 13.71 10.87
CA ASN A 44 -9.68 14.69 11.71
C ASN A 44 -8.27 14.97 11.17
N THR A 45 -8.09 16.18 10.65
CA THR A 45 -6.88 16.74 10.02
C THR A 45 -5.59 16.74 10.88
N THR A 46 -5.58 16.04 12.02
CA THR A 46 -4.51 16.08 13.02
C THR A 46 -3.51 14.93 12.92
N PHE A 47 -3.75 13.92 12.08
CA PHE A 47 -2.75 12.88 11.82
C PHE A 47 -2.76 12.36 10.39
N ASP A 48 -1.59 11.91 9.95
CA ASP A 48 -1.39 11.33 8.63
C ASP A 48 -1.87 9.87 8.57
N LEU A 49 -2.34 9.45 7.39
CA LEU A 49 -2.51 8.04 7.06
C LEU A 49 -1.13 7.38 6.99
N ASN A 50 -0.82 6.53 7.97
CA ASN A 50 0.44 5.80 8.03
C ASN A 50 0.27 4.37 7.55
N ILE A 51 0.96 4.00 6.46
CA ILE A 51 1.15 2.61 6.04
C ILE A 51 2.59 2.24 6.41
N LYS A 52 2.76 1.52 7.51
CA LYS A 52 4.09 1.17 8.05
C LYS A 52 4.19 -0.29 8.48
N HIS A 53 5.43 -0.77 8.55
CA HIS A 53 5.80 -2.02 9.17
C HIS A 53 6.87 -1.70 10.22
N GLU A 54 6.66 -2.05 11.49
CA GLU A 54 7.57 -1.68 12.60
C GLU A 54 8.92 -2.45 12.61
N GLY A 55 8.98 -3.61 11.96
CA GLY A 55 10.24 -4.34 11.73
C GLY A 55 10.97 -3.89 10.46
N GLU A 56 12.20 -4.37 10.24
CA GLU A 56 13.02 -4.12 9.03
C GLU A 56 12.48 -4.82 7.76
N TYR A 57 11.18 -4.77 7.55
CA TYR A 57 10.51 -5.34 6.39
C TYR A 57 9.99 -4.25 5.47
N HIS A 58 9.77 -4.66 4.22
CA HIS A 58 9.37 -3.78 3.13
C HIS A 58 7.85 -3.59 3.11
N ILE A 59 7.40 -2.46 2.59
CA ILE A 59 6.01 -2.33 2.12
C ILE A 59 5.98 -2.79 0.66
N ASN A 60 5.17 -3.81 0.38
CA ASN A 60 5.08 -4.42 -0.93
C ASN A 60 3.66 -4.30 -1.48
N TRP A 61 3.55 -4.01 -2.77
CA TRP A 61 2.28 -4.02 -3.50
C TRP A 61 2.32 -5.06 -4.60
N PHE A 62 1.31 -5.92 -4.63
CA PHE A 62 1.18 -7.03 -5.56
C PHE A 62 -0.07 -6.87 -6.42
N THR A 63 0.00 -7.34 -7.66
CA THR A 63 -1.21 -7.71 -8.42
C THR A 63 -1.09 -9.17 -8.82
N PHE A 64 -2.11 -9.96 -8.48
CA PHE A 64 -2.04 -11.42 -8.54
C PHE A 64 -0.86 -11.97 -7.72
N ASP A 65 0.15 -12.58 -8.34
CA ASP A 65 1.34 -13.15 -7.71
C ASP A 65 2.62 -12.34 -7.95
N GLU A 66 2.52 -11.18 -8.60
CA GLU A 66 3.68 -10.40 -9.03
C GLU A 66 3.82 -9.10 -8.22
N GLN A 67 5.04 -8.83 -7.74
CA GLN A 67 5.37 -7.60 -7.03
C GLN A 67 5.48 -6.43 -8.03
N ARG A 68 4.59 -5.44 -7.90
CA ARG A 68 4.58 -4.25 -8.77
C ARG A 68 5.35 -3.08 -8.19
N MET A 69 5.28 -2.89 -6.87
CA MET A 69 5.97 -1.82 -6.15
C MET A 69 6.57 -2.34 -4.85
N ARG A 70 7.70 -1.76 -4.45
CA ARG A 70 8.41 -2.04 -3.19
C ARG A 70 8.93 -0.76 -2.58
N LEU A 71 8.61 -0.51 -1.31
CA LEU A 71 9.34 0.44 -0.49
C LEU A 71 10.17 -0.34 0.51
N THR A 72 11.48 -0.28 0.38
CA THR A 72 12.38 -1.00 1.29
C THR A 72 12.44 -0.35 2.67
N SER A 73 12.88 -1.08 3.69
CA SER A 73 13.13 -0.53 5.03
C SER A 73 14.23 0.53 5.03
N ALA A 74 15.11 0.52 4.02
CA ALA A 74 16.10 1.57 3.77
C ALA A 74 15.53 2.80 3.03
N GLY A 75 14.25 2.83 2.68
CA GLY A 75 13.59 3.97 2.02
C GLY A 75 13.74 4.01 0.49
N LEU A 76 14.23 2.95 -0.14
CA LEU A 76 14.33 2.85 -1.60
C LEU A 76 13.01 2.37 -2.21
N LEU A 77 12.52 3.07 -3.24
CA LEU A 77 11.30 2.75 -3.98
C LEU A 77 11.63 2.02 -5.29
N GLY A 78 11.15 0.79 -5.43
CA GLY A 78 11.23 -0.02 -6.65
C GLY A 78 9.87 -0.15 -7.35
N LEU A 79 9.85 -0.02 -8.67
CA LEU A 79 8.74 -0.37 -9.55
C LEU A 79 9.20 -1.46 -10.51
N GLY A 80 8.51 -2.61 -10.53
CA GLY A 80 8.89 -3.76 -11.37
C GLY A 80 10.21 -4.46 -10.97
N THR A 81 10.73 -4.19 -9.77
CA THR A 81 11.93 -4.82 -9.20
C THR A 81 11.74 -5.14 -7.72
N THR A 82 12.29 -6.27 -7.30
CA THR A 82 12.32 -6.69 -5.89
C THR A 82 13.58 -6.22 -5.16
N ASP A 83 14.58 -5.68 -5.85
CA ASP A 83 15.86 -5.27 -5.27
C ASP A 83 16.29 -3.90 -5.82
N PRO A 84 15.61 -2.81 -5.38
CA PRO A 84 15.95 -1.47 -5.83
C PRO A 84 17.37 -1.07 -5.40
N GLN A 85 18.20 -0.65 -6.36
CA GLN A 85 19.60 -0.24 -6.12
C GLN A 85 19.76 1.27 -5.92
N ASN A 86 18.71 2.05 -6.17
CA ASN A 86 18.69 3.51 -6.08
C ASN A 86 17.41 3.97 -5.36
N CYS A 87 17.38 5.23 -4.89
CA CYS A 87 16.22 5.80 -4.19
C CYS A 87 14.90 5.61 -4.94
N PHE A 88 14.94 5.69 -6.28
CA PHE A 88 13.84 5.33 -7.14
C PHE A 88 14.36 4.48 -8.31
N HIS A 89 13.91 3.23 -8.40
CA HIS A 89 14.32 2.27 -9.43
C HIS A 89 13.09 1.75 -10.18
N ILE A 90 12.94 2.15 -11.45
CA ILE A 90 11.96 1.58 -12.38
C ILE A 90 12.67 0.53 -13.21
N HIS A 91 12.15 -0.70 -13.21
CA HIS A 91 12.69 -1.80 -13.97
C HIS A 91 11.59 -2.45 -14.79
N ASP A 92 11.85 -2.59 -16.09
CA ASP A 92 11.08 -3.42 -17.02
C ASP A 92 12.07 -4.06 -18.00
N ALA A 93 12.02 -5.38 -18.13
CA ALA A 93 12.96 -6.13 -18.96
C ALA A 93 12.85 -5.81 -20.46
N SER A 94 11.72 -5.24 -20.89
CA SER A 94 11.46 -4.85 -22.29
C SER A 94 11.70 -3.35 -22.54
N GLY A 95 12.03 -2.58 -21.49
CA GLY A 95 12.30 -1.16 -21.56
C GLY A 95 11.61 -0.37 -20.46
N ALA A 96 12.38 0.14 -19.51
CA ALA A 96 11.88 1.01 -18.46
C ALA A 96 11.70 2.44 -18.98
N GLY A 97 10.54 3.05 -18.67
CA GLY A 97 10.21 4.41 -19.07
C GLY A 97 9.61 5.24 -17.95
N LEU A 98 9.95 6.53 -17.92
CA LEU A 98 9.34 7.55 -17.09
C LEU A 98 8.71 8.62 -17.99
N ASN A 99 7.39 8.76 -17.91
CA ASN A 99 6.66 9.80 -18.60
C ASN A 99 6.37 10.94 -17.64
N LEU A 100 6.91 12.13 -17.92
CA LEU A 100 6.60 13.36 -17.19
C LEU A 100 5.66 14.21 -18.03
N THR A 101 4.47 14.47 -17.48
CA THR A 101 3.39 15.22 -18.13
C THR A 101 2.92 16.38 -17.25
N THR A 102 2.28 17.38 -17.85
CA THR A 102 1.59 18.47 -17.17
C THR A 102 0.14 18.57 -17.68
N ASN A 103 -0.67 19.43 -17.09
CA ASN A 103 -2.02 19.67 -17.61
C ASN A 103 -2.05 20.30 -19.02
N GLY A 104 -0.93 20.91 -19.46
CA GLY A 104 -0.77 21.49 -20.80
C GLY A 104 0.06 20.64 -21.77
N THR A 105 0.66 19.53 -21.30
CA THR A 105 1.52 18.63 -22.07
C THR A 105 1.32 17.19 -21.60
N GLY A 106 0.84 16.27 -22.43
CA GLY A 106 0.75 14.84 -22.09
C GLY A 106 -0.66 14.32 -21.81
N SER A 107 -1.65 14.95 -22.46
CA SER A 107 -3.03 14.42 -22.53
C SER A 107 -3.18 13.29 -23.58
N THR A 108 -2.14 13.10 -24.41
CA THR A 108 -2.01 11.99 -25.36
C THR A 108 -0.62 11.37 -25.23
N GLY A 109 -0.46 10.09 -25.61
CA GLY A 109 0.76 9.29 -25.39
C GLY A 109 2.07 9.80 -26.02
N THR A 110 2.07 10.98 -26.62
CA THR A 110 3.21 11.61 -27.32
C THR A 110 3.56 13.00 -26.82
N ASP A 111 2.84 13.55 -25.84
CA ASP A 111 2.93 14.97 -25.47
C ASP A 111 3.59 15.21 -24.09
N GLY A 112 4.25 14.21 -23.53
CA GLY A 112 5.12 14.35 -22.35
C GLY A 112 6.61 14.33 -22.68
N MET A 113 7.47 14.50 -21.68
CA MET A 113 8.86 14.06 -21.78
C MET A 113 8.93 12.59 -21.36
N ALA A 114 9.16 11.70 -22.32
CA ALA A 114 9.44 10.30 -22.08
C ALA A 114 10.96 10.12 -21.94
N LEU A 115 11.42 9.72 -20.75
CA LEU A 115 12.77 9.23 -20.53
C LEU A 115 12.69 7.71 -20.53
N SER A 116 13.20 7.07 -21.58
CA SER A 116 13.16 5.62 -21.71
C SER A 116 14.48 5.10 -22.24
N MET A 117 14.88 3.92 -21.78
CA MET A 117 16.02 3.18 -22.27
C MET A 117 15.57 1.78 -22.66
N THR A 118 15.83 1.40 -23.91
CA THR A 118 15.50 0.06 -24.42
C THR A 118 16.73 -0.83 -24.48
N ASP A 119 17.93 -0.24 -24.55
CA ASP A 119 19.23 -0.88 -24.38
C ASP A 119 20.31 0.21 -24.27
N VAL A 120 21.11 0.21 -23.20
CA VAL A 120 22.32 1.06 -23.10
C VAL A 120 23.46 0.20 -22.59
N ASN A 121 24.19 -0.39 -23.54
CA ASN A 121 25.51 -0.96 -23.29
C ASN A 121 26.53 0.16 -23.48
N PHE A 122 27.20 0.57 -22.39
CA PHE A 122 28.43 1.35 -22.47
C PHE A 122 29.64 0.43 -22.60
#